data_AF-A0A970ZCR3-F1
#
_entry.id   AF-A0A970ZCR3-F1
#
_cell.length_a   1.000
_cell.length_b   1.000
_cell.length_c   1.000
_cell.angle_alpha   90.00
_cell.angle_beta   90.00
_cell.angle_gamma   90.00
#
_symmetry.space_group_name_H-M   'P 1'
#
loop_
_entity.id
_entity.type
_entity.pdbx_description
1 polymer ?
#
loop_
_entity_poly.entity_id
_entity_poly.type
_entity_poly.pdbx_seq_one_letter_code
_entity_poly.pdbx_strand_id
1 'polypeptide(L)' 'MSKWDYIRLISSRGDRRGCNGGVYDLLQWCGKRGTIDVTEDEAKQFFEMINLSKNMDSVKKRASQ' A
#
# COMPACT_ATOMS: atom_id res chain seq x y z
N MET A 1 14.61 4.63 2.99
CA MET A 1 13.27 5.02 3.48
C MET A 1 13.03 4.25 4.76
N SER A 2 12.54 4.91 5.80
CA SER A 2 12.23 4.23 7.07
C SER A 2 10.81 3.66 7.03
N LYS A 3 10.49 2.68 7.88
CA LYS A 3 9.11 2.21 8.17
C LYS A 3 8.06 3.32 8.13
N TRP A 4 8.31 4.43 8.83
CA TRP A 4 7.37 5.53 8.95
C TRP A 4 7.18 6.32 7.66
N ASP A 5 8.18 6.35 6.77
CA ASP A 5 8.04 6.93 5.43
C ASP A 5 7.07 6.10 4.58
N TYR A 6 7.21 4.78 4.59
CA TYR A 6 6.28 3.88 3.90
C TYR A 6 4.86 4.01 4.44
N ILE A 7 4.68 4.00 5.76
CA ILE A 7 3.36 4.17 6.39
C ILE A 7 2.76 5.53 6.03
N ARG A 8 3.54 6.61 5.99
CA ARG A 8 3.08 7.94 5.55
C ARG A 8 2.65 7.93 4.09
N LEU A 9 3.40 7.29 3.20
CA LEU A 9 3.06 7.19 1.78
C LEU A 9 1.79 6.37 1.55
N ILE A 10 1.64 5.26 2.27
CA ILE A 10 0.42 4.43 2.29
C ILE A 10 -0.75 5.26 2.84
N SER A 11 -0.56 5.95 3.97
CA SER A 11 -1.58 6.82 4.56
C SER A 11 -2.01 7.95 3.61
N SER A 12 -1.09 8.51 2.84
CA SER A 12 -1.35 9.58 1.88
C SER A 12 -2.10 9.07 0.64
N ARG A 13 -2.01 7.77 0.34
CA ARG A 13 -2.79 7.13 -0.74
C ARG A 13 -4.20 6.75 -0.34
N GLY A 14 -4.46 6.55 0.96
CA GLY A 14 -5.79 6.30 1.47
C GLY A 14 -6.72 7.46 1.13
N ASP A 15 -7.65 7.25 0.20
CA ASP A 15 -8.70 8.22 -0.07
C ASP A 15 -9.59 8.39 1.17
N ARG A 16 -10.30 9.53 1.30
CA ARG A 16 -11.14 9.88 2.46
C ARG A 16 -12.23 8.84 2.76
N ARG A 17 -12.47 7.93 1.81
CA ARG A 17 -13.44 6.82 1.88
C ARG A 17 -12.83 5.46 2.26
N GLY A 18 -11.52 5.34 2.46
CA GLY A 18 -10.88 4.11 2.93
C GLY A 18 -10.77 2.97 1.90
N CYS A 19 -11.01 3.23 0.62
CA CYS A 19 -11.13 2.17 -0.40
C CYS A 19 -9.85 1.85 -1.20
N ASN A 20 -8.70 2.50 -0.96
CA ASN A 20 -7.52 2.37 -1.85
C ASN A 20 -6.18 2.42 -1.11
N GLY A 21 -5.89 1.43 -0.27
CA GLY A 21 -4.53 1.20 0.24
C GLY A 21 -4.09 2.25 1.26
N GLY A 22 -4.89 2.37 2.33
CA GLY A 22 -4.56 3.20 3.49
C GLY A 22 -3.87 2.42 4.60
N VAL A 23 -3.62 3.08 5.74
CA VAL A 23 -3.02 2.44 6.92
C VAL A 23 -3.88 1.28 7.42
N TYR A 24 -5.21 1.39 7.30
CA TYR A 24 -6.11 0.32 7.71
C TYR A 24 -5.93 -0.96 6.86
N ASP A 25 -5.84 -0.84 5.54
CA ASP A 25 -5.52 -1.98 4.66
C ASP A 25 -4.18 -2.62 5.01
N LEU A 26 -3.15 -1.81 5.28
CA LEU A 26 -1.84 -2.31 5.70
C LEU A 26 -1.97 -3.15 6.98
N LEU A 27 -2.69 -2.65 7.99
CA LEU A 27 -2.90 -3.37 9.25
C LEU A 27 -3.68 -4.66 9.05
N GLN A 28 -4.73 -4.62 8.23
CA GLN A 28 -5.53 -5.79 7.90
C GLN A 28 -4.71 -6.83 7.12
N TRP A 29 -3.86 -6.40 6.18
CA TRP A 29 -2.99 -7.26 5.39
C TRP A 29 -1.90 -7.91 6.25
N CYS A 30 -1.28 -7.16 7.17
CA CYS A 30 -0.30 -7.70 8.11
C CYS A 30 -0.94 -8.51 9.25
N GLY A 31 -2.27 -8.44 9.43
CA GLY A 31 -2.95 -9.01 10.59
C GLY A 31 -2.55 -8.37 11.93
N LYS A 32 -2.17 -7.08 11.90
CA LYS A 32 -1.66 -6.34 13.07
C LYS A 32 -2.73 -5.41 13.63
N ARG A 33 -2.66 -5.17 14.95
CA ARG A 33 -3.58 -4.23 15.64
C ARG A 33 -3.17 -2.77 15.50
N GLY A 34 -1.89 -2.49 15.30
CA GLY A 34 -1.40 -1.12 15.18
C GLY A 34 -0.16 -1.00 14.31
N THR A 35 0.10 0.22 13.84
CA THR A 35 1.27 0.54 13.01
C THR A 35 2.58 0.38 13.76
N ILE A 36 2.53 0.34 15.08
CA ILE A 36 3.70 0.08 15.93
C ILE A 36 4.21 -1.35 15.75
N ASP A 37 3.31 -2.32 15.56
CA ASP A 37 3.62 -3.75 15.37
C ASP A 37 4.00 -4.12 13.94
N VAL A 38 3.79 -3.19 12.99
CA VAL A 38 4.19 -3.35 11.59
C VAL A 38 5.70 -3.14 11.48
N THR A 39 6.38 -4.09 10.84
CA THR A 39 7.81 -4.01 10.56
C THR A 39 8.07 -3.16 9.31
N GLU A 40 9.32 -2.72 9.14
CA GLU A 40 9.72 -1.99 7.93
C GLU A 40 9.51 -2.81 6.66
N ASP A 41 9.82 -4.11 6.71
CA ASP A 41 9.69 -5.02 5.58
C ASP A 41 8.22 -5.20 5.16
N GLU A 42 7.31 -5.38 6.13
CA GLU A 42 5.86 -5.45 5.87
C GLU A 42 5.33 -4.16 5.23
N ALA A 43 5.72 -3.00 5.76
CA ALA A 43 5.31 -1.71 5.21
C ALA A 43 5.83 -1.50 3.78
N LYS A 44 7.07 -1.93 3.51
CA LYS A 44 7.68 -1.87 2.19
C LYS A 44 6.99 -2.82 1.21
N GLN A 45 6.80 -4.09 1.57
CA GLN A 45 6.12 -5.08 0.73
C GLN A 45 4.71 -4.63 0.34
N PHE A 46 3.94 -4.15 1.32
CA PHE A 46 2.60 -3.63 1.05
C PHE A 46 2.64 -2.43 0.12
N PHE A 47 3.57 -1.48 0.35
CA PHE A 47 3.74 -0.32 -0.52
C PHE A 47 4.11 -0.71 -1.96
N GLU A 48 4.98 -1.69 -2.15
CA GLU A 48 5.34 -2.20 -3.48
C GLU A 48 4.16 -2.91 -4.15
N MET A 49 3.41 -3.74 -3.42
CA MET A 49 2.22 -4.44 -3.93
C MET A 49 1.17 -3.45 -4.49
N ILE A 50 0.83 -2.42 -3.72
CA ILE A 50 -0.13 -1.39 -4.17
C ILE A 50 0.42 -0.55 -5.33
N ASN A 51 1.74 -0.40 -5.43
CA ASN A 51 2.37 0.36 -6.51
C ASN A 51 2.48 -0.45 -7.81
N LEU A 52 2.72 -1.76 -7.71
CA LEU A 52 2.69 -2.71 -8.81
C LEU A 52 1.27 -2.87 -9.38
N SER A 53 0.23 -2.88 -8.53
CA SER A 53 -1.16 -2.94 -8.99
C SER A 53 -1.50 -1.81 -9.96
N LYS A 54 -1.03 -0.57 -9.70
CA LYS A 54 -1.21 0.57 -10.63
C LYS A 54 -0.51 0.40 -11.98
N ASN A 55 0.61 -0.32 -12.00
CA ASN A 55 1.31 -0.62 -13.25
C ASN A 55 0.58 -1.70 -14.07
N MET A 56 -0.06 -2.68 -13.43
CA MET A 56 -0.76 -3.75 -14.14
C MET A 56 -2.03 -3.27 -14.86
N ASP A 57 -2.75 -2.29 -14.29
CA ASP A 57 -3.84 -1.58 -14.97
C ASP A 57 -3.36 -0.75 -16.18
N SER A 58 -2.12 -0.27 -16.13
CA SER A 58 -1.50 0.51 -17.23
C SER A 58 -1.02 -0.38 -18.37
N VAL A 59 -0.55 -1.60 -18.08
CA VAL A 59 -0.12 -2.58 -19.09
C VAL A 59 -1.31 -3.18 -19.84
N LYS A 60 -2.44 -3.41 -19.17
CA LYS A 60 -3.65 -3.97 -19.82
C LYS A 60 -4.26 -3.05 -20.87
N LYS A 61 -4.02 -1.72 -20.80
CA LYS A 61 -4.44 -0.76 -21.83
C LYS A 61 -3.57 -0.73 -23.10
N ARG A 62 -2.39 -1.35 -23.10
CA ARG A 62 -1.50 -1.39 -24.27
C ARG A 62 -1.58 -2.68 -25.08
N ALA A 63 -2.19 -3.74 -24.54
CA ALA A 63 -2.35 -5.02 -25.24
C ALA A 63 -3.63 -5.09 -26.11
N SER A 64 -4.28 -3.96 -26.38
CA SER A 64 -5.52 -3.89 -27.19
C SER A 64 -5.46 -2.84 -28.31
N GLN A 65 -4.27 -2.40 -28.71
CA GLN A 65 -4.06 -1.63 -29.94
C GLN A 65 -3.33 -2.49 -30.98
#